data_AF-A0A150ARR9-F1
#
_entry.id   AF-A0A150ARR9-F1
#
_cell.length_a   1.000
_cell.length_b   1.000
_cell.length_c   1.000
_cell.angle_alpha   90.00
_cell.angle_beta   90.00
_cell.angle_gamma   90.00
#
_symmetry.space_group_name_H-M   'P 1'
#
loop_
_entity.id
_entity.type
_entity.pdbx_description
1 polymer ?
#
loop_
_entity_poly.entity_id
_entity_poly.type
_entity_poly.pdbx_seq_one_letter_code
_entity_poly.pdbx_strand_id
1 'polypeptide(L)'
;MNTKTFITIILFFLIYLIAYQGYSQNEIESSGIYYHSGNKNVGIGTNNVAFGHLGKVHIATGKVPLVFETKNYSGLASVWAFRTEDRSLKISMLNGSNWSGAYTMLTMDSDKNIVFGEENSTSNLRVWGGIYSNQIKVHTDIWADYVFGQNYNLMPLSELEAFVKEHHHLPNIKPEQEVLNEGVDLAAMNVKLLEKIEELTLYTIDQEKRIIELIEMNKNLNDKFKKLSALEEKVNYILNK
;
A
#
# COMPACT_ATOMS: atom_id res chain seq x y z
N MET A 1 -50.70 54.08 43.68
CA MET A 1 -50.60 53.85 42.22
C MET A 1 -51.98 53.45 41.73
N ASN A 2 -52.55 54.12 40.71
CA ASN A 2 -53.92 53.83 40.29
C ASN A 2 -53.96 52.48 39.55
N THR A 3 -55.06 51.73 39.69
CA THR A 3 -55.20 50.34 39.22
C THR A 3 -54.91 50.21 37.72
N LYS A 4 -55.28 51.24 36.94
CA LYS A 4 -54.96 51.32 35.51
C LYS A 4 -53.46 51.36 35.24
N THR A 5 -52.69 52.15 35.99
CA THR A 5 -51.24 52.27 35.82
C THR A 5 -50.51 50.97 36.16
N PHE A 6 -50.98 50.24 37.17
CA PHE A 6 -50.43 48.93 37.54
C PHE A 6 -50.65 47.88 36.44
N ILE A 7 -51.86 47.85 35.86
CA ILE A 7 -52.20 46.94 34.76
C ILE A 7 -51.36 47.25 33.51
N THR A 8 -51.17 48.54 33.18
CA THR A 8 -50.36 48.93 32.01
C THR A 8 -48.90 48.50 32.14
N ILE A 9 -48.30 48.64 33.33
CA ILE A 9 -46.91 48.23 33.56
C ILE A 9 -46.76 46.70 33.44
N ILE A 10 -47.71 45.94 33.99
CA ILE A 10 -47.71 44.47 33.87
C ILE A 10 -47.84 44.05 32.40
N LEU A 11 -48.72 44.69 31.63
CA LEU A 11 -48.88 44.40 30.20
C LEU A 11 -47.59 44.69 29.41
N PHE A 12 -46.92 45.80 29.68
CA PHE A 12 -45.63 46.12 29.04
C PHE A 12 -44.55 45.10 29.40
N PHE A 13 -44.50 44.66 30.66
CA PHE A 13 -43.53 43.66 31.11
C PHE A 13 -43.80 42.29 30.47
N LEU A 14 -45.09 41.90 30.33
CA LEU A 14 -45.50 40.67 29.65
C LEU A 14 -45.15 40.70 28.16
N ILE A 15 -45.43 41.81 27.47
CA ILE A 15 -45.10 41.99 26.05
C ILE A 15 -43.58 41.93 25.83
N TYR A 16 -42.79 42.56 26.72
CA TYR A 16 -41.34 42.50 26.67
C TYR A 16 -40.81 41.06 26.87
N LEU A 17 -41.38 40.29 27.81
CA LEU A 17 -41.02 38.90 28.03
C LEU A 17 -41.31 38.01 26.80
N ILE A 18 -42.46 38.21 26.17
CA ILE A 18 -42.88 37.45 24.98
C ILE A 18 -42.00 37.82 23.77
N ALA A 19 -41.66 39.10 23.60
CA ALA A 19 -40.80 39.55 22.50
C ALA A 19 -39.34 39.09 22.67
N TYR A 20 -38.82 39.03 23.90
CA TYR A 20 -37.44 38.60 24.18
C TYR A 20 -37.20 37.12 23.86
N GLN A 21 -38.21 36.27 24.04
CA GLN A 21 -38.13 34.83 23.73
C GLN A 21 -38.29 34.54 22.22
N GLY A 22 -38.84 35.47 21.43
CA GLY A 22 -39.35 35.16 20.09
C GLY A 22 -38.40 35.31 18.91
N TYR A 23 -37.37 36.17 18.98
CA TYR A 23 -36.79 36.73 17.76
C TYR A 23 -35.37 36.30 17.38
N SER A 24 -34.66 35.49 18.17
CA SER A 24 -33.30 35.04 17.78
C SER A 24 -33.08 33.53 17.75
N GLN A 25 -33.97 32.72 18.33
CA GLN A 25 -33.80 31.26 18.35
C GLN A 25 -34.66 30.52 17.32
N ASN A 26 -35.87 31.00 17.04
CA ASN A 26 -36.82 30.25 16.20
C ASN A 26 -36.40 30.11 14.71
N GLU A 27 -35.76 31.12 14.11
CA GLU A 27 -35.29 31.01 12.71
C GLU A 27 -34.10 30.05 12.59
N ILE A 28 -33.23 30.04 13.60
CA ILE A 28 -32.02 29.23 13.65
C ILE A 28 -32.40 27.74 13.74
N GLU A 29 -33.32 27.37 14.63
CA GLU A 29 -33.74 25.96 14.80
C GLU A 29 -34.36 25.33 13.54
N SER A 30 -35.09 26.11 12.73
CA SER A 30 -35.71 25.63 11.47
C SER A 30 -34.68 25.28 10.39
N SER A 31 -33.51 25.89 10.43
CA SER A 31 -32.43 25.72 9.45
C SER A 31 -31.53 24.53 9.73
N GLY A 32 -31.70 23.86 10.88
CA GLY A 32 -30.79 22.82 11.38
C GLY A 32 -29.42 23.34 11.82
N ILE A 33 -29.22 24.66 11.83
CA ILE A 33 -28.05 25.35 12.37
C ILE A 33 -28.42 25.81 13.78
N TYR A 34 -27.50 25.74 14.75
CA TYR A 34 -27.74 26.10 16.15
C TYR A 34 -26.61 26.99 16.66
N TYR A 35 -26.90 28.24 17.01
CA TYR A 35 -25.89 29.14 17.60
C TYR A 35 -25.96 29.10 19.12
N HIS A 36 -24.83 28.75 19.76
CA HIS A 36 -24.72 28.72 21.22
C HIS A 36 -23.96 29.94 21.72
N SER A 37 -24.70 30.95 22.17
CA SER A 37 -24.19 32.28 22.51
C SER A 37 -23.15 32.28 23.65
N GLY A 38 -23.31 31.41 24.65
CA GLY A 38 -22.39 31.33 25.80
C GLY A 38 -20.97 30.94 25.42
N ASN A 39 -20.83 30.01 24.47
CA ASN A 39 -19.52 29.49 24.04
C ASN A 39 -19.09 30.01 22.66
N LYS A 40 -19.98 30.76 21.97
CA LYS A 40 -19.82 31.25 20.59
C LYS A 40 -19.53 30.10 19.62
N ASN A 41 -20.29 29.02 19.72
CA ASN A 41 -20.17 27.83 18.87
C ASN A 41 -21.38 27.74 17.94
N VAL A 42 -21.18 27.12 16.76
CA VAL A 42 -22.24 26.82 15.80
C VAL A 42 -22.38 25.31 15.66
N GLY A 43 -23.59 24.79 15.85
CA GLY A 43 -23.98 23.41 15.58
C GLY A 43 -24.66 23.30 14.23
N ILE A 44 -24.43 22.23 13.48
CA ILE A 44 -25.19 21.88 12.27
C ILE A 44 -25.66 20.45 12.46
N GLY A 45 -26.97 20.23 12.42
CA GLY A 45 -27.61 18.94 12.70
C GLY A 45 -27.69 18.55 14.18
N THR A 46 -27.24 19.42 15.11
CA THR A 46 -27.31 19.18 16.56
C THR A 46 -27.44 20.46 17.37
N ASN A 47 -28.25 20.41 18.43
CA ASN A 47 -28.35 21.46 19.45
C ASN A 47 -27.39 21.23 20.64
N ASN A 48 -26.75 20.06 20.73
CA ASN A 48 -25.77 19.72 21.76
C ASN A 48 -24.35 20.02 21.28
N VAL A 49 -23.95 21.29 21.35
CA VAL A 49 -22.61 21.77 20.98
C VAL A 49 -21.67 21.93 22.18
N ALA A 50 -22.02 21.32 23.33
CA ALA A 50 -21.29 21.43 24.58
C ALA A 50 -20.15 20.40 24.74
N PHE A 51 -19.81 19.64 23.69
CA PHE A 51 -18.69 18.71 23.76
C PHE A 51 -17.37 19.48 23.93
N GLY A 52 -16.66 19.16 25.02
CA GLY A 52 -15.53 19.90 25.59
C GLY A 52 -14.23 19.95 24.76
N HIS A 53 -14.30 20.02 23.44
CA HIS A 53 -13.13 20.08 22.56
C HIS A 53 -13.29 21.17 21.50
N LEU A 54 -12.86 22.40 21.86
CA LEU A 54 -12.27 23.52 21.07
C LEU A 54 -12.80 23.93 19.67
N GLY A 55 -13.67 23.17 19.02
CA GLY A 55 -14.21 23.47 17.69
C GLY A 55 -15.30 24.54 17.75
N LYS A 56 -15.16 25.59 16.94
CA LYS A 56 -16.19 26.64 16.78
C LYS A 56 -17.38 26.20 15.93
N VAL A 57 -17.20 25.14 15.14
CA VAL A 57 -18.25 24.53 14.32
C VAL A 57 -18.32 23.04 14.67
N HIS A 58 -19.51 22.57 15.06
CA HIS A 58 -19.81 21.18 15.34
C HIS A 58 -20.86 20.69 14.35
N ILE A 59 -20.47 19.76 13.47
CA ILE A 59 -21.40 19.12 12.55
C ILE A 59 -21.63 17.71 13.09
N ALA A 60 -22.83 17.45 13.62
CA ALA A 60 -23.22 16.11 14.02
C ALA A 60 -24.30 15.64 13.05
N THR A 61 -23.90 14.73 12.18
CA THR A 61 -24.78 14.05 11.25
C THR A 61 -24.95 12.61 11.72
N GLY A 62 -26.03 11.93 11.32
CA GLY A 62 -26.17 10.48 11.54
C GLY A 62 -25.20 9.68 10.66
N LYS A 63 -25.66 8.58 10.06
CA LYS A 63 -24.90 7.85 9.00
C LYS A 63 -24.66 8.66 7.71
N VAL A 64 -25.00 9.95 7.71
CA VAL A 64 -24.95 10.84 6.55
C VAL A 64 -23.62 11.59 6.58
N PRO A 65 -22.78 11.53 5.54
CA PRO A 65 -21.52 12.26 5.52
C PRO A 65 -21.69 13.77 5.35
N LEU A 66 -20.61 14.52 5.59
CA LEU A 66 -20.49 15.88 5.08
C LEU A 66 -20.30 15.80 3.56
N VAL A 67 -21.16 16.47 2.80
CA VAL A 67 -21.23 16.36 1.35
C VAL A 67 -20.98 17.71 0.69
N PHE A 68 -20.13 17.71 -0.33
CA PHE A 68 -19.95 18.78 -1.30
C PHE A 68 -20.45 18.29 -2.66
N GLU A 69 -21.55 18.85 -3.13
CA GLU A 69 -22.21 18.45 -4.39
C GLU A 69 -22.08 19.57 -5.43
N THR A 70 -21.63 19.22 -6.63
CA THR A 70 -21.79 20.05 -7.82
C THR A 70 -22.68 19.35 -8.83
N LYS A 71 -23.67 20.06 -9.36
CA LYS A 71 -24.55 19.56 -10.42
C LYS A 71 -24.16 20.20 -11.74
N ASN A 72 -23.88 19.37 -12.75
CA ASN A 72 -23.76 19.87 -14.13
C ASN A 72 -25.16 20.16 -14.71
N TYR A 73 -25.23 20.87 -15.84
CA TYR A 73 -26.48 21.23 -16.53
C TYR A 73 -27.44 20.04 -16.78
N SER A 74 -26.90 18.82 -16.90
CA SER A 74 -27.66 17.57 -17.10
C SER A 74 -28.15 16.90 -15.81
N GLY A 75 -27.97 17.53 -14.64
CA GLY A 75 -28.39 16.99 -13.34
C GLY A 75 -27.47 15.93 -12.73
N LEU A 76 -26.34 15.61 -13.38
CA LEU A 76 -25.33 14.71 -12.83
C LEU A 76 -24.56 15.41 -11.71
N ALA A 77 -24.58 14.81 -10.54
CA ALA A 77 -23.93 15.28 -9.34
C ALA A 77 -22.55 14.65 -9.19
N SER A 78 -21.49 15.45 -9.20
CA SER A 78 -20.20 15.03 -8.64
C SER A 78 -20.24 15.34 -7.15
N VAL A 79 -20.21 14.29 -6.34
CA VAL A 79 -20.36 14.41 -4.90
C VAL A 79 -19.06 14.00 -4.23
N TRP A 80 -18.47 14.91 -3.47
CA TRP A 80 -17.37 14.64 -2.56
C TRP A 80 -17.91 14.51 -1.15
N ALA A 81 -17.59 13.40 -0.49
CA ALA A 81 -18.13 13.12 0.83
C ALA A 81 -17.05 12.76 1.84
N PHE A 82 -17.18 13.31 3.05
CA PHE A 82 -16.43 12.91 4.24
C PHE A 82 -17.36 12.16 5.18
N ARG A 83 -17.12 10.86 5.34
CA ARG A 83 -17.91 10.01 6.24
C ARG A 83 -17.07 9.57 7.42
N THR A 84 -17.68 9.62 8.60
CA THR A 84 -17.20 8.86 9.75
C THR A 84 -18.11 7.66 9.96
N GLU A 85 -17.54 6.47 9.86
CA GLU A 85 -18.23 5.21 10.12
C GLU A 85 -17.25 4.28 10.81
N ASP A 86 -17.68 3.59 11.87
CA ASP A 86 -16.84 2.65 12.61
C ASP A 86 -15.48 3.23 13.01
N ARG A 87 -15.45 4.51 13.41
CA ARG A 87 -14.25 5.31 13.76
C ARG A 87 -13.24 5.51 12.62
N SER A 88 -13.61 5.17 11.38
CA SER A 88 -12.83 5.48 10.18
C SER A 88 -13.24 6.82 9.57
N LEU A 89 -12.29 7.51 8.93
CA LEU A 89 -12.54 8.62 8.02
C LEU A 89 -12.47 8.09 6.58
N LYS A 90 -13.56 8.25 5.83
CA LYS A 90 -13.63 7.87 4.41
C LYS A 90 -13.82 9.12 3.53
N ILE A 91 -13.03 9.21 2.46
CA ILE A 91 -13.20 10.17 1.37
C ILE A 91 -13.75 9.41 0.17
N SER A 92 -14.95 9.78 -0.27
CA SER A 92 -15.67 9.07 -1.32
C SER A 92 -16.12 10.00 -2.43
N MET A 93 -16.10 9.49 -3.66
CA MET A 93 -16.73 10.12 -4.82
C MET A 93 -18.00 9.35 -5.17
N LEU A 94 -19.10 10.06 -5.42
CA LEU A 94 -20.32 9.47 -5.95
C LEU A 94 -20.50 9.83 -7.41
N ASN A 95 -20.97 8.87 -8.19
CA ASN A 95 -21.49 9.10 -9.53
C ASN A 95 -23.02 9.23 -9.44
N GLY A 96 -23.52 10.46 -9.25
CA GLY A 96 -24.92 10.74 -9.00
C GLY A 96 -25.31 10.74 -7.51
N SER A 97 -26.62 10.74 -7.23
CA SER A 97 -27.18 10.92 -5.89
C SER A 97 -27.36 9.62 -5.07
N ASN A 98 -26.98 8.46 -5.62
CA ASN A 98 -27.16 7.16 -4.99
C ASN A 98 -25.86 6.67 -4.30
N TRP A 99 -25.95 6.37 -3.01
CA TRP A 99 -24.83 5.87 -2.19
C TRP A 99 -24.35 4.47 -2.56
N SER A 100 -25.18 3.68 -3.25
CA SER A 100 -24.89 2.29 -3.60
C SER A 100 -23.78 2.11 -4.64
N GLY A 101 -23.23 3.19 -5.20
CA GLY A 101 -22.12 3.19 -6.17
C GLY A 101 -21.03 4.20 -5.83
N ALA A 102 -20.86 4.53 -4.54
CA ALA A 102 -19.83 5.43 -4.08
C ALA A 102 -18.46 4.74 -4.12
N TYR A 103 -17.50 5.34 -4.82
CA TYR A 103 -16.12 4.88 -4.83
C TYR A 103 -15.39 5.48 -3.63
N THR A 104 -14.87 4.64 -2.73
CA THR A 104 -14.03 5.11 -1.63
C THR A 104 -12.60 5.27 -2.12
N MET A 105 -12.09 6.50 -2.10
CA MET A 105 -10.74 6.82 -2.57
C MET A 105 -9.71 6.73 -1.47
N LEU A 106 -10.09 7.04 -0.23
CA LEU A 106 -9.20 7.01 0.92
C LEU A 106 -9.98 6.60 2.15
N THR A 107 -9.44 5.65 2.90
CA THR A 107 -9.93 5.24 4.23
C THR A 107 -8.80 5.39 5.22
N MET A 108 -9.02 6.13 6.30
CA MET A 108 -8.17 6.11 7.48
C MET A 108 -8.96 5.45 8.60
N ASP A 109 -8.59 4.24 9.01
CA ASP A 109 -9.34 3.50 10.03
C ASP A 109 -8.82 3.75 11.46
N SER A 110 -9.52 3.18 12.44
CA SER A 110 -9.11 3.26 13.85
C SER A 110 -7.88 2.44 14.20
N ASP A 111 -7.47 1.52 13.33
CA ASP A 111 -6.32 0.64 13.49
C ASP A 111 -5.05 1.25 12.89
N LYS A 112 -5.11 2.54 12.51
CA LYS A 112 -4.03 3.36 11.95
C LYS A 112 -3.64 2.96 10.53
N ASN A 113 -4.51 2.28 9.81
CA ASN A 113 -4.29 2.00 8.40
C ASN A 113 -4.77 3.18 7.56
N ILE A 114 -4.03 3.45 6.48
CA ILE A 114 -4.46 4.35 5.40
C ILE A 114 -4.57 3.52 4.14
N VAL A 115 -5.79 3.30 3.67
CA VAL A 115 -6.09 2.59 2.43
C VAL A 115 -6.38 3.63 1.36
N PHE A 116 -5.70 3.55 0.23
CA PHE A 116 -6.11 4.25 -0.98
C PHE A 116 -6.94 3.27 -1.82
N GLY A 117 -8.07 3.72 -2.36
CA GLY A 117 -9.06 2.94 -3.11
C GLY A 117 -9.84 1.90 -2.28
N GLU A 118 -10.50 0.97 -2.95
CA GLU A 118 -11.31 -0.09 -2.31
C GLU A 118 -10.44 -1.30 -1.92
N GLU A 119 -10.83 -1.99 -0.83
CA GLU A 119 -10.13 -3.16 -0.27
C GLU A 119 -9.85 -4.29 -1.29
N ASN A 120 -10.56 -4.31 -2.43
CA ASN A 120 -10.46 -5.34 -3.47
C ASN A 120 -10.00 -4.83 -4.84
N SER A 121 -9.52 -3.59 -4.98
CA SER A 121 -9.00 -3.10 -6.26
C SER A 121 -7.48 -3.16 -6.33
N THR A 122 -6.97 -3.91 -7.31
CA THR A 122 -5.57 -4.32 -7.46
C THR A 122 -4.60 -3.20 -7.87
N SER A 123 -4.99 -1.92 -7.83
CA SER A 123 -4.21 -0.84 -8.45
C SER A 123 -4.43 0.55 -7.84
N ASN A 124 -4.53 0.67 -6.52
CA ASN A 124 -5.05 1.91 -5.91
C ASN A 124 -4.01 2.97 -5.54
N LEU A 125 -2.75 2.58 -5.34
CA LEU A 125 -1.69 3.52 -4.94
C LEU A 125 -0.72 3.76 -6.09
N ARG A 126 -0.80 4.95 -6.69
CA ARG A 126 0.22 5.47 -7.61
C ARG A 126 0.99 6.57 -6.91
N VAL A 127 2.28 6.37 -6.68
CA VAL A 127 3.17 7.36 -6.07
C VAL A 127 4.01 7.98 -7.16
N TRP A 128 3.91 9.30 -7.33
CA TRP A 128 4.85 10.05 -8.15
C TRP A 128 6.10 10.35 -7.33
N GLY A 129 7.13 9.52 -7.47
CA GLY A 129 8.37 9.60 -6.69
C GLY A 129 8.68 8.30 -5.94
N GLY A 130 9.42 8.41 -4.83
CA GLY A 130 9.81 7.26 -4.01
C GLY A 130 8.95 7.10 -2.76
N ILE A 131 8.94 5.89 -2.20
CA ILE A 131 8.36 5.59 -0.89
C ILE A 131 9.51 5.43 0.10
N TYR A 132 9.56 6.28 1.14
CA TYR A 132 10.44 6.05 2.29
C TYR A 132 9.72 5.19 3.32
N SER A 133 10.24 4.00 3.60
CA SER A 133 9.67 3.08 4.59
C SER A 133 10.77 2.33 5.32
N ASN A 134 10.52 2.01 6.60
CA ASN A 134 11.38 1.10 7.37
C ASN A 134 11.17 -0.36 6.96
N GLN A 135 9.98 -0.74 6.50
CA GLN A 135 9.65 -2.10 6.08
C GLN A 135 8.59 -2.10 4.98
N ILE A 136 8.80 -2.95 3.97
CA ILE A 136 7.82 -3.23 2.91
C ILE A 136 7.58 -4.75 2.94
N LYS A 137 6.34 -5.16 3.19
CA LYS A 137 5.90 -6.57 3.07
C LYS A 137 5.03 -6.69 1.84
N VAL A 138 5.44 -7.53 0.91
CA VAL A 138 4.69 -7.81 -0.32
C VAL A 138 4.10 -9.21 -0.22
N HIS A 139 2.78 -9.32 -0.29
CA HIS A 139 2.09 -10.61 -0.30
C HIS A 139 1.89 -11.04 -1.76
N THR A 140 2.32 -12.25 -2.10
CA THR A 140 2.19 -12.82 -3.45
C THR A 140 1.88 -14.30 -3.32
N ASP A 141 1.04 -14.81 -4.21
CA ASP A 141 0.73 -16.24 -4.33
C ASP A 141 1.80 -17.01 -5.11
N ILE A 142 2.81 -16.32 -5.62
CA ILE A 142 3.87 -16.88 -6.47
C ILE A 142 5.16 -16.99 -5.64
N TRP A 143 5.71 -18.20 -5.53
CA TRP A 143 7.01 -18.46 -4.89
C TRP A 143 7.81 -19.49 -5.68
N ALA A 144 9.12 -19.27 -5.81
CA ALA A 144 10.03 -20.20 -6.48
C ALA A 144 10.57 -21.21 -5.46
N ASP A 145 9.90 -22.37 -5.34
CA ASP A 145 10.37 -23.52 -4.53
C ASP A 145 10.60 -24.77 -5.41
N TYR A 146 10.69 -24.59 -6.73
CA TYR A 146 10.71 -25.70 -7.68
C TYR A 146 12.10 -26.01 -8.24
N VAL A 147 13.10 -25.13 -8.07
CA VAL A 147 14.42 -25.29 -8.70
C VAL A 147 15.18 -26.48 -8.12
N PHE A 148 14.99 -26.78 -6.83
CA PHE A 148 15.55 -27.97 -6.19
C PHE A 148 14.73 -29.26 -6.41
N GLY A 149 13.66 -29.18 -7.20
CA GLY A 149 12.85 -30.35 -7.55
C GLY A 149 13.59 -31.32 -8.47
N GLN A 150 13.33 -32.62 -8.32
CA GLN A 150 14.00 -33.66 -9.13
C GLN A 150 13.77 -33.53 -10.64
N ASN A 151 12.67 -32.88 -11.05
CA ASN A 151 12.29 -32.69 -12.45
C ASN A 151 12.65 -31.30 -12.99
N TYR A 152 13.42 -30.50 -12.24
CA TYR A 152 13.83 -29.19 -12.71
C TYR A 152 14.90 -29.32 -13.79
N ASN A 153 14.61 -28.81 -14.99
CA ASN A 153 15.52 -28.85 -16.12
C ASN A 153 16.50 -27.68 -16.06
N LEU A 154 17.61 -27.86 -15.36
CA LEU A 154 18.69 -26.88 -15.30
C LEU A 154 19.36 -26.73 -16.67
N MET A 155 19.33 -25.52 -17.22
CA MET A 155 19.94 -25.20 -18.52
C MET A 155 21.45 -25.53 -18.51
N PRO A 156 22.02 -26.18 -19.51
CA PRO A 156 23.47 -26.35 -19.60
C PRO A 156 24.19 -24.99 -19.70
N LEU A 157 25.33 -24.82 -19.01
CA LEU A 157 26.09 -23.55 -19.04
C LEU A 157 26.49 -23.09 -20.45
N SER A 158 26.70 -24.02 -21.39
CA SER A 158 26.99 -23.71 -22.79
C SER A 158 25.79 -23.09 -23.51
N GLU A 159 24.57 -23.57 -23.22
CA GLU A 159 23.34 -23.02 -23.78
C GLU A 159 23.03 -21.66 -23.13
N LEU A 160 23.25 -21.54 -21.82
CA LEU A 160 23.10 -20.27 -21.10
C LEU A 160 24.07 -19.21 -21.64
N GLU A 161 25.33 -19.58 -21.92
CA GLU A 161 26.31 -18.67 -22.52
C GLU A 161 25.86 -18.18 -23.90
N ALA A 162 25.35 -19.08 -24.74
CA ALA A 162 24.81 -18.72 -26.05
C ALA A 162 23.62 -17.77 -25.91
N PHE A 163 22.67 -18.08 -25.01
CA PHE A 163 21.50 -17.25 -24.75
C PHE A 163 21.89 -15.84 -24.30
N VAL A 164 22.80 -15.72 -23.34
CA VAL A 164 23.24 -14.40 -22.82
C VAL A 164 23.98 -13.60 -23.88
N LYS A 165 24.75 -14.24 -24.76
CA LYS A 165 25.42 -13.57 -25.88
C LYS A 165 24.44 -13.04 -26.92
N GLU A 166 23.36 -13.79 -27.18
CA GLU A 166 22.35 -13.42 -28.19
C GLU A 166 21.35 -12.38 -27.66
N HIS A 167 20.87 -12.55 -26.43
CA HIS A 167 19.75 -11.77 -25.89
C HIS A 167 20.18 -10.68 -24.89
N HIS A 168 21.41 -10.71 -24.39
CA HIS A 168 21.94 -9.74 -23.42
C HIS A 168 21.17 -9.66 -22.08
N HIS A 169 20.38 -10.68 -21.75
CA HIS A 169 19.73 -10.84 -20.45
C HIS A 169 19.65 -12.33 -20.07
N LEU A 170 19.28 -12.64 -18.83
CA LEU A 170 19.09 -14.02 -18.38
C LEU A 170 17.74 -14.58 -18.88
N PRO A 171 17.63 -15.91 -19.07
CA PRO A 171 16.35 -16.56 -19.34
C PRO A 171 15.31 -16.23 -18.27
N ASN A 172 14.05 -16.08 -18.67
CA ASN A 172 12.90 -15.73 -17.81
C ASN A 172 12.97 -14.34 -17.16
N ILE A 173 13.96 -13.51 -17.47
CA ILE A 173 14.03 -12.10 -17.06
C ILE A 173 13.65 -11.21 -18.25
N LYS A 174 12.77 -10.24 -18.03
CA LYS A 174 12.35 -9.28 -19.05
C LYS A 174 13.55 -8.47 -19.57
N PRO A 175 13.61 -8.15 -20.87
CA PRO A 175 14.64 -7.27 -21.41
C PRO A 175 14.48 -5.83 -20.89
N GLU A 176 15.56 -5.06 -20.92
CA GLU A 176 15.62 -3.68 -20.41
C GLU A 176 14.52 -2.78 -21.00
N GLN A 177 14.26 -2.89 -22.31
CA GLN A 177 13.25 -2.06 -22.97
C GLN A 177 11.84 -2.29 -22.42
N GLU A 178 11.49 -3.54 -22.10
CA GLU A 178 10.19 -3.87 -21.52
C GLU A 178 10.09 -3.36 -20.08
N VAL A 179 11.18 -3.50 -19.31
CA VAL A 179 11.30 -2.97 -17.94
C VAL A 179 11.14 -1.44 -17.91
N LEU A 180 11.74 -0.73 -18.85
CA LEU A 180 11.66 0.74 -18.93
C LEU A 180 10.26 1.22 -19.34
N ASN A 181 9.55 0.46 -20.19
CA ASN A 181 8.24 0.84 -20.70
C ASN A 181 7.09 0.46 -19.75
N GLU A 182 7.13 -0.75 -19.18
CA GLU A 182 6.03 -1.32 -18.39
C GLU A 182 6.26 -1.23 -16.88
N GLY A 183 7.50 -0.98 -16.45
CA GLY A 183 7.90 -1.09 -15.06
C GLY A 183 8.16 -2.54 -14.65
N VAL A 184 8.40 -2.74 -13.35
CA VAL A 184 8.70 -4.05 -12.76
C VAL A 184 7.76 -4.32 -11.60
N ASP A 185 7.14 -5.50 -11.63
CA ASP A 185 6.51 -6.05 -10.44
C ASP A 185 7.60 -6.53 -9.47
N LEU A 186 7.71 -5.84 -8.33
CA LEU A 186 8.73 -6.11 -7.33
C LEU A 186 8.62 -7.53 -6.75
N ALA A 187 7.40 -8.05 -6.59
CA ALA A 187 7.18 -9.40 -6.07
C ALA A 187 7.67 -10.44 -7.08
N ALA A 188 7.21 -10.32 -8.32
CA ALA A 188 7.56 -11.25 -9.40
C ALA A 188 9.07 -11.22 -9.67
N MET A 189 9.69 -10.03 -9.65
CA MET A 189 11.14 -9.89 -9.84
C MET A 189 11.93 -10.55 -8.71
N ASN A 190 11.52 -10.38 -7.46
CA ASN A 190 12.18 -11.04 -6.32
C ASN A 190 12.08 -12.57 -6.42
N VAL A 191 10.94 -13.10 -6.86
CA VAL A 191 10.76 -14.54 -7.11
C VAL A 191 11.71 -15.01 -8.22
N LYS A 192 11.82 -14.24 -9.32
CA LYS A 192 12.74 -14.57 -10.42
C LYS A 192 14.21 -14.47 -10.01
N LEU A 193 14.58 -13.52 -9.17
CA LEU A 193 15.93 -13.43 -8.62
C LEU A 193 16.25 -14.63 -7.72
N LEU A 194 15.29 -15.09 -6.89
CA LEU A 194 15.45 -16.30 -6.10
C LEU A 194 15.66 -17.53 -7.01
N GLU A 195 14.84 -17.71 -8.05
CA GLU A 195 15.01 -18.77 -9.06
C GLU A 195 16.45 -18.78 -9.61
N LYS A 196 17.00 -17.61 -9.97
CA LYS A 196 18.37 -17.51 -10.50
C LYS A 196 19.46 -17.75 -9.45
N ILE A 197 19.24 -17.38 -8.20
CA ILE A 197 20.16 -17.70 -7.10
C ILE A 197 20.19 -19.21 -6.85
N GLU A 198 19.05 -19.89 -6.92
CA GLU A 198 18.97 -21.35 -6.77
C GLU A 198 19.66 -22.05 -7.95
N GLU A 199 19.44 -21.62 -9.19
CA GLU A 199 20.16 -22.12 -10.38
C GLU A 199 21.68 -21.93 -10.24
N LEU A 200 22.13 -20.74 -9.81
CA LEU A 200 23.54 -20.44 -9.56
C LEU A 200 24.13 -21.35 -8.48
N THR A 201 23.35 -21.65 -7.44
CA THR A 201 23.77 -22.56 -6.38
C THR A 201 23.96 -23.97 -6.93
N LEU A 202 23.05 -24.45 -7.80
CA LEU A 202 23.20 -25.76 -8.46
C LEU A 202 24.45 -25.81 -9.35
N TYR A 203 24.72 -24.78 -10.16
CA TYR A 203 25.95 -24.72 -10.95
C TYR A 203 27.19 -24.72 -10.06
N THR A 204 27.17 -24.00 -8.94
CA THR A 204 28.30 -23.92 -8.00
C THR A 204 28.57 -25.28 -7.35
N ILE A 205 27.52 -26.01 -6.96
CA ILE A 205 27.65 -27.38 -6.44
C ILE A 205 28.24 -28.33 -7.49
N ASP A 206 27.80 -28.23 -8.74
CA ASP A 206 28.34 -29.04 -9.83
C ASP A 206 29.81 -28.70 -10.12
N GLN A 207 30.17 -27.42 -10.10
CA GLN A 207 31.54 -26.96 -10.25
C GLN A 207 32.46 -27.49 -9.14
N GLU A 208 32.02 -27.44 -7.87
CA GLU A 208 32.79 -27.98 -6.74
C GLU A 208 33.05 -29.48 -6.90
N LYS A 209 32.04 -30.25 -7.33
CA LYS A 209 32.21 -31.69 -7.61
C LYS A 209 33.28 -31.93 -8.66
N ARG A 210 33.22 -31.20 -9.78
CA ARG A 210 34.23 -31.30 -10.86
C ARG A 210 35.63 -30.90 -10.38
N ILE A 211 35.74 -29.88 -9.53
CA ILE A 211 37.02 -29.46 -8.94
C ILE A 211 37.61 -30.58 -8.07
N ILE A 212 36.79 -31.20 -7.21
CA ILE A 212 37.22 -32.32 -6.36
C ILE A 212 37.71 -33.49 -7.23
N GLU A 213 36.96 -33.86 -8.28
CA GLU A 213 37.36 -34.90 -9.22
C GLU A 213 38.69 -34.58 -9.91
N LEU A 214 38.88 -33.35 -10.38
CA LEU A 214 40.13 -32.90 -11.01
C LEU A 214 41.31 -32.93 -10.04
N ILE A 215 41.10 -32.58 -8.77
CA ILE A 215 42.13 -32.67 -7.72
C ILE A 215 42.54 -34.13 -7.49
N GLU A 216 41.57 -35.04 -7.43
CA GLU A 216 41.84 -36.46 -7.26
C GLU A 216 42.59 -37.07 -8.46
N MET A 217 42.18 -36.72 -9.69
CA MET A 217 42.89 -37.12 -10.90
C MET A 217 44.34 -36.59 -10.93
N ASN A 218 44.55 -35.33 -10.56
CA ASN A 218 45.88 -34.73 -10.47
C ASN A 218 46.76 -35.41 -9.42
N LYS A 219 46.19 -35.80 -8.28
CA LYS A 219 46.90 -36.56 -7.25
C LYS A 219 47.36 -37.92 -7.79
N ASN A 220 46.47 -38.64 -8.47
CA ASN A 220 46.78 -39.94 -9.09
C ASN A 220 47.89 -39.81 -10.15
N LEU A 221 47.80 -38.79 -11.01
CA LEU A 221 48.83 -38.49 -12.01
C LEU A 221 50.20 -38.21 -11.36
N ASN A 222 50.22 -37.42 -10.29
CA ASN A 222 51.45 -37.09 -9.58
C ASN A 222 52.08 -38.34 -8.91
N ASP A 223 51.25 -39.22 -8.36
CA ASP A 223 51.73 -40.49 -7.78
C ASP A 223 52.30 -41.44 -8.85
N LYS A 224 51.68 -41.48 -10.04
CA LYS A 224 52.23 -42.21 -11.20
C LYS A 224 53.55 -41.61 -11.65
N PHE A 225 53.65 -40.29 -11.70
CA PHE A 225 54.87 -39.58 -12.09
C PHE A 225 56.04 -39.90 -11.15
N LYS A 226 55.82 -39.87 -9.82
CA LYS A 226 56.82 -40.27 -8.81
C LYS A 226 57.29 -41.72 -8.96
N LYS A 227 56.38 -42.64 -9.28
CA LYS A 227 56.74 -44.04 -9.51
C LYS A 227 57.58 -44.20 -10.78
N LEU A 228 57.28 -43.43 -11.82
CA LEU A 228 58.03 -43.43 -13.07
C LEU A 228 59.44 -42.89 -12.86
N SER A 229 59.59 -41.75 -12.18
CA SER A 229 60.92 -41.16 -11.91
C SER A 229 61.79 -42.10 -11.06
N ALA A 230 61.21 -42.75 -10.05
CA ALA A 230 61.93 -43.75 -9.25
C ALA A 230 62.35 -44.98 -10.07
N LEU A 231 61.60 -45.33 -11.11
CA LEU A 231 61.97 -46.41 -12.02
C LEU A 231 63.11 -45.98 -12.96
N GLU A 232 63.05 -44.76 -13.50
CA GLU A 232 64.11 -44.18 -14.33
C GLU A 232 65.44 -44.10 -13.59
N GLU A 233 65.44 -43.66 -12.32
CA GLU A 233 66.65 -43.65 -11.48
C GLU A 233 67.25 -45.05 -11.30
N LYS A 234 66.42 -46.06 -11.04
CA LYS A 234 66.87 -47.45 -10.90
C LYS A 234 67.46 -48.00 -12.20
N VAL A 235 66.84 -47.70 -13.34
CA VAL A 235 67.34 -48.12 -14.65
C VAL A 235 68.69 -47.46 -14.96
N ASN A 236 68.82 -46.15 -14.73
CA ASN A 236 70.08 -45.42 -14.92
C ASN A 236 71.20 -45.95 -14.01
N TYR A 237 70.88 -46.33 -12.77
CA TYR A 237 71.84 -46.97 -11.87
C TYR A 237 72.34 -48.31 -12.40
N ILE A 238 71.47 -49.11 -13.02
CA ILE A 238 71.85 -50.40 -13.62
C ILE A 238 72.70 -50.21 -14.88
N LEU A 239 72.38 -49.22 -15.72
CA LEU A 239 73.10 -48.98 -16.99
C LEU A 239 74.50 -48.38 -16.82
N ASN A 240 74.75 -47.66 -15.71
CA ASN A 240 76.03 -47.01 -15.43
C ASN A 240 76.99 -47.87 -14.58
N LYS A 241 76.72 -49.16 -14.42
CA LYS A 241 77.51 -50.12 -13.64
C LYS A 241 78.10 -51.18 -14.56
#